data_AF-A0A1M6SI43-F1
#
_entry.id   AF-A0A1M6SI43-F1
#
_cell.length_a   1.000
_cell.length_b   1.000
_cell.length_c   1.000
_cell.angle_alpha   90.00
_cell.angle_beta   90.00
_cell.angle_gamma   90.00
#
_symmetry.space_group_name_H-M   'P 1'
#
loop_
_entity.id
_entity.type
_entity.pdbx_description
1 polymer ?
#
loop_
_entity_poly.entity_id
_entity_poly.type
_entity_poly.pdbx_seq_one_letter_code
_entity_poly.pdbx_strand_id
1 'polypeptide(L)'
;MKSVWIFNGDSGRFPGGAFSIREKAEEWIKVHSLSGVLTKYPMDCGVYDHAVAEGYFTPKKDYQNSPAFISAFTSASQEHYHYENGVLIE
;
A
#
# COMPACT_ATOMS: atom_id res chain seq x y z
N MET A 1 -15.93 2.62 1.22
CA MET A 1 -15.29 1.68 0.27
C MET A 1 -14.70 0.52 1.05
N LYS A 2 -14.71 -0.71 0.53
CA LYS A 2 -13.97 -1.81 1.16
C LYS A 2 -12.47 -1.62 0.87
N SER A 3 -11.63 -1.97 1.83
CA SER A 3 -10.18 -1.88 1.71
C SER A 3 -9.51 -3.11 2.30
N VAL A 4 -8.28 -3.35 1.87
CA VAL A 4 -7.38 -4.37 2.41
C VAL A 4 -6.08 -3.70 2.84
N TRP A 5 -5.48 -4.19 3.91
CA TRP A 5 -4.17 -3.79 4.36
C TRP A 5 -3.13 -4.73 3.77
N ILE A 6 -2.18 -4.20 3.01
CA ILE A 6 -1.13 -4.97 2.36
C ILE A 6 0.20 -4.64 3.03
N PHE A 7 0.91 -5.66 3.49
CA PHE A 7 2.25 -5.50 4.04
C PHE A 7 3.30 -5.84 2.98
N ASN A 8 4.19 -4.89 2.69
CA ASN A 8 5.38 -5.09 1.88
C ASN A 8 6.61 -5.03 2.78
N GLY A 9 7.29 -6.17 2.99
CA GLY A 9 8.50 -6.22 3.79
C GLY A 9 9.71 -5.68 3.02
N ASP A 10 10.68 -5.09 3.72
CA ASP A 10 11.84 -4.41 3.09
C ASP A 10 12.68 -5.33 2.20
N SER A 11 12.73 -6.62 2.53
CA SER A 11 13.46 -7.64 1.75
C SER A 11 12.57 -8.38 0.75
N GLY A 12 11.28 -8.06 0.69
CA GLY A 12 10.27 -8.75 -0.11
C GLY A 12 10.10 -8.14 -1.50
N ARG A 13 10.05 -8.97 -2.54
CA ARG A 13 9.65 -8.54 -3.90
C ARG A 13 8.12 -8.42 -4.04
N PHE A 14 7.39 -9.16 -3.23
CA PHE A 14 5.93 -9.25 -3.25
C PHE A 14 5.38 -9.02 -1.84
N PRO A 15 4.09 -8.68 -1.72
CA PRO A 15 3.44 -8.57 -0.42
C PRO A 15 3.62 -9.81 0.44
N GLY A 16 3.99 -9.61 1.71
CA GLY A 16 4.11 -10.67 2.71
C GLY A 16 2.77 -11.03 3.37
N GLY A 17 1.79 -10.12 3.34
CA GLY A 17 0.49 -10.35 3.95
C GLY A 17 -0.59 -9.40 3.45
N ALA A 18 -1.85 -9.86 3.53
CA ALA A 18 -3.05 -9.11 3.21
C ALA A 18 -4.09 -9.29 4.33
N PHE A 19 -4.60 -8.19 4.87
CA PHE A 19 -5.44 -8.19 6.08
C PHE A 19 -6.70 -7.35 5.89
N SER A 20 -7.81 -7.79 6.45
CA SER A 20 -9.07 -7.05 6.37
C SER A 20 -9.13 -5.85 7.32
N ILE A 21 -8.37 -5.88 8.41
CA ILE A 21 -8.28 -4.81 9.41
C ILE A 21 -6.83 -4.62 9.83
N ARG A 22 -6.48 -3.41 10.28
CA ARG A 22 -5.11 -3.00 10.58
C ARG A 22 -4.54 -3.77 11.76
N GLU A 23 -5.36 -3.98 12.79
CA GLU A 23 -4.95 -4.59 14.06
C GLU A 23 -4.41 -6.01 13.86
N LYS A 24 -5.00 -6.77 12.94
CA LYS A 24 -4.50 -8.12 12.59
C LYS A 24 -3.16 -8.07 11.88
N ALA A 25 -2.94 -7.06 11.04
CA ALA A 25 -1.67 -6.87 10.37
C ALA A 25 -0.59 -6.49 11.40
N GLU A 26 -0.88 -5.56 12.30
CA GLU A 26 0.04 -5.10 13.33
C GLU A 26 0.41 -6.20 14.32
N GLU A 27 -0.55 -7.02 14.74
CA GLU A 27 -0.27 -8.20 15.58
C GLU A 27 0.68 -9.16 14.86
N TRP A 28 0.43 -9.46 13.59
CA TRP A 28 1.29 -10.33 12.80
C TRP A 28 2.70 -9.75 12.60
N ILE A 29 2.81 -8.45 12.30
CA ILE A 29 4.08 -7.72 12.16
C ILE A 29 4.89 -7.79 13.46
N LYS A 30 4.23 -7.54 14.60
CA LYS A 30 4.86 -7.56 15.92
C LYS A 30 5.35 -8.95 16.30
N VAL A 31 4.54 -9.98 16.11
CA VAL A 31 4.88 -11.38 16.49
C VAL A 31 6.11 -11.88 15.74
N HIS A 32 6.33 -11.42 14.50
CA HIS A 32 7.44 -11.87 13.66
C HIS A 32 8.58 -10.85 13.56
N SER A 33 8.54 -9.74 14.31
CA SER A 33 9.53 -8.67 14.27
C SER A 33 9.83 -8.15 12.86
N LEU A 34 8.80 -7.93 12.04
CA LEU A 34 8.97 -7.56 10.64
C LEU A 34 9.31 -6.07 10.47
N SER A 35 10.13 -5.78 9.46
CA SER A 35 10.37 -4.41 8.95
C SER A 35 9.78 -4.25 7.55
N GLY A 36 9.12 -3.12 7.31
CA GLY A 36 8.43 -2.85 6.06
C GLY A 36 7.32 -1.81 6.17
N VAL A 37 6.47 -1.74 5.15
CA VAL A 37 5.37 -0.79 5.06
C VAL A 37 4.04 -1.52 4.99
N LEU A 38 3.11 -1.12 5.85
CA LEU A 38 1.71 -1.53 5.79
C LEU A 38 0.91 -0.44 5.09
N THR A 39 0.24 -0.75 3.98
CA THR A 39 -0.51 0.24 3.20
C THR A 39 -1.95 -0.21 3.02
N LYS A 40 -2.89 0.72 3.14
CA LYS A 40 -4.31 0.50 2.90
C LYS A 40 -4.63 0.64 1.41
N TYR A 41 -5.01 -0.47 0.81
CA TYR A 41 -5.41 -0.55 -0.59
C TYR A 41 -6.94 -0.58 -0.71
N PRO A 42 -7.52 0.22 -1.62
CA PRO A 42 -8.94 0.09 -1.95
C PRO A 42 -9.19 -1.24 -2.67
N MET A 43 -10.34 -1.87 -2.42
CA MET A 43 -10.76 -3.07 -3.15
C MET A 43 -11.51 -2.70 -4.42
N ASP A 44 -11.46 -3.60 -5.41
CA ASP A 44 -12.18 -3.52 -6.69
C ASP A 44 -11.81 -2.31 -7.57
N CYS A 45 -10.71 -1.61 -7.27
CA CYS A 45 -10.14 -0.56 -8.11
C CYS A 45 -8.62 -0.50 -8.02
N GLY A 46 -7.95 -0.09 -9.11
CA GLY A 46 -6.52 0.18 -9.11
C GLY A 46 -6.18 1.40 -8.24
N VAL A 47 -5.00 1.40 -7.62
CA VAL A 47 -4.51 2.55 -6.82
C VAL A 47 -4.41 3.82 -7.68
N TYR A 48 -4.05 3.65 -8.95
CA TYR A 48 -4.03 4.74 -9.93
C TYR A 48 -5.41 5.39 -10.09
N ASP A 49 -6.43 4.59 -10.43
CA ASP A 49 -7.78 5.11 -10.69
C ASP A 49 -8.35 5.76 -9.44
N HIS A 50 -8.11 5.16 -8.27
CA HIS A 50 -8.50 5.74 -6.98
C HIS A 50 -7.82 7.10 -6.73
N ALA A 51 -6.50 7.20 -6.95
CA ALA A 51 -5.78 8.45 -6.75
C ALA A 51 -6.23 9.56 -7.71
N VAL A 52 -6.60 9.22 -8.94
CA VAL A 52 -7.18 10.18 -9.90
C VAL A 52 -8.58 10.61 -9.47
N ALA A 53 -9.44 9.66 -9.08
CA ALA A 53 -10.81 9.94 -8.66
C ALA A 53 -10.89 10.83 -7.41
N GLU A 54 -10.01 10.60 -6.43
CA GLU A 54 -9.94 11.39 -5.20
C GLU A 54 -9.13 12.71 -5.36
N GLY A 55 -8.57 12.96 -6.55
CA GLY A 55 -7.78 14.16 -6.84
C GLY A 55 -6.37 14.18 -6.23
N TYR A 56 -5.90 13.06 -5.68
CA TYR A 56 -4.53 12.89 -5.18
C TYR A 56 -3.49 12.85 -6.31
N PHE A 57 -3.90 12.45 -7.51
CA PHE A 57 -3.04 12.41 -8.68
C PHE A 57 -3.75 13.02 -9.90
N THR A 58 -3.02 13.83 -10.67
CA THR A 58 -3.48 14.32 -11.96
C THR A 58 -2.42 13.96 -13.00
N PRO A 59 -2.72 13.08 -13.97
CA PRO A 59 -1.80 12.79 -15.07
C PRO A 59 -1.56 14.05 -15.89
N LYS A 60 -0.29 14.46 -16.02
CA LYS A 60 0.15 15.65 -16.76
C LYS A 60 0.96 15.30 -18.02
N LYS A 61 1.37 14.04 -18.17
CA LYS A 61 2.19 13.56 -19.28
C LYS A 61 1.58 12.28 -19.84
N ASP A 62 1.65 12.09 -21.15
CA ASP A 62 1.00 10.96 -21.84
C ASP A 62 1.41 9.58 -21.27
N TYR A 63 2.70 9.41 -20.94
CA TYR A 63 3.18 8.14 -20.38
C TYR A 63 2.54 7.80 -19.02
N GLN A 64 2.00 8.78 -18.29
CA GLN A 64 1.32 8.54 -17.01
C GLN A 64 -0.05 7.89 -17.18
N ASN A 65 -0.53 7.74 -18.42
CA ASN A 65 -1.70 6.94 -18.78
C ASN A 65 -1.30 5.59 -19.41
N SER A 66 0.00 5.27 -19.49
CA SER A 66 0.46 4.04 -20.12
C SER A 66 0.19 2.82 -19.23
N PRO A 67 -0.06 1.62 -19.81
CA PRO A 67 -0.24 0.40 -19.04
C PRO A 67 0.94 0.10 -18.10
N ALA A 68 2.18 0.37 -18.55
CA ALA A 68 3.38 0.18 -17.74
C ALA A 68 3.36 1.09 -16.50
N PHE A 69 3.02 2.37 -16.66
CA PHE A 69 2.93 3.31 -15.55
C PHE A 69 1.80 2.93 -14.58
N ILE A 70 0.60 2.64 -15.09
CA ILE A 70 -0.55 2.25 -14.27
C ILE A 70 -0.26 0.98 -13.46
N SER A 71 0.37 -0.02 -14.09
CA SER A 71 0.69 -1.30 -13.42
C SER A 71 1.70 -1.17 -12.27
N ALA A 72 2.58 -0.17 -12.34
CA ALA A 72 3.61 0.09 -11.34
C ALA A 72 3.23 1.23 -10.38
N PHE A 73 2.04 1.82 -10.54
CA PHE A 73 1.64 2.99 -9.80
C PHE A 73 1.41 2.66 -8.32
N THR A 74 2.11 3.38 -7.46
CA THR A 74 1.86 3.45 -6.03
C THR A 74 1.56 4.90 -5.67
N SER A 75 0.91 5.13 -4.53
CA SER A 75 0.60 6.48 -4.09
C SER A 75 0.93 6.66 -2.61
N ALA A 76 1.84 7.58 -2.32
CA ALA A 76 2.15 8.00 -0.95
C ALA A 76 0.96 8.68 -0.24
N SER A 77 -0.09 9.06 -0.99
CA SER A 77 -1.33 9.58 -0.40
C SER A 77 -2.19 8.49 0.26
N GLN A 78 -1.91 7.21 0.00
CA GLN A 78 -2.59 6.13 0.70
C GLN A 78 -2.24 6.14 2.18
N GLU A 79 -3.19 5.78 3.03
CA GLU A 79 -2.92 5.53 4.45
C GLU A 79 -1.89 4.40 4.55
N HIS A 80 -0.73 4.71 5.13
CA HIS A 80 0.36 3.75 5.30
C HIS A 80 1.11 4.00 6.60
N TYR A 81 1.80 2.96 7.05
CA TYR A 81 2.56 2.93 8.30
C TYR A 81 3.87 2.19 8.11
N HIS A 82 4.94 2.72 8.66
CA HIS A 82 6.28 2.14 8.60
C HIS A 82 6.57 1.37 9.88
N TYR A 83 7.14 0.17 9.74
CA TYR A 83 7.53 -0.66 10.87
C TYR A 83 9.00 -1.04 10.76
N GLU A 84 9.68 -1.05 11.90
CA GLU A 84 11.04 -1.57 12.05
C GLU A 84 11.07 -2.58 13.21
N ASN A 85 11.54 -3.80 12.92
CA ASN A 85 11.65 -4.89 13.89
C ASN A 85 10.34 -5.15 14.68
N GLY A 86 9.19 -5.02 14.02
CA GLY A 86 7.86 -5.21 14.62
C GLY A 86 7.29 -3.99 15.35
N VAL A 87 7.94 -2.82 15.27
CA VAL A 87 7.54 -1.59 15.97
C VAL A 87 7.18 -0.51 14.95
N LEU A 88 6.04 0.17 15.15
CA LEU A 88 5.61 1.31 14.36
C LEU A 88 6.57 2.50 14.56
N ILE A 89 7.07 3.09 13.47
CA ILE A 89 8.00 4.23 13.48
C ILE A 89 7.44 5.50 12.83
N GLU A 90 6.49 5.37 11.89
CA GLU A 90 5.82 6.47 11.20
C GLU A 90 4.41 6.06 10.76
#